data_AF-A0A7Y2QC00-F1
#
_entry.id   AF-A0A7Y2QC00-F1
#
_cell.length_a   1.000
_cell.length_b   1.000
_cell.length_c   1.000
_cell.angle_alpha   90.00
_cell.angle_beta   90.00
_cell.angle_gamma   90.00
#
_symmetry.space_group_name_H-M   'P 1'
#
loop_
_entity.id
_entity.type
_entity.pdbx_description
1 polymer ?
#
loop_
_entity_poly.entity_id
_entity_poly.type
_entity_poly.pdbx_seq_one_letter_code
_entity_poly.pdbx_strand_id
1 'polypeptide(L)' 'MNQEIRLFGAIAVRPAVLALISQFETATGFTVAVKWELNPTVKKQIETGEPFDLVIINPNLVQDLTALGKIKAGSQVA' A
#
# COMPACT_ATOMS: atom_id res chain seq x y z
N MET A 1 14.46 15.34 -2.92
CA MET A 1 13.18 14.73 -2.46
C MET A 1 13.15 13.32 -3.03
N ASN A 2 12.95 12.28 -2.23
CA ASN A 2 12.76 10.94 -2.78
C ASN A 2 11.42 10.91 -3.52
N GLN A 3 11.47 10.57 -4.81
CA GLN A 3 10.30 10.46 -5.67
C GLN A 3 9.77 9.03 -5.73
N GLU A 4 10.11 8.17 -4.77
CA GLU A 4 9.68 6.77 -4.72
C GLU A 4 8.60 6.57 -3.66
N ILE A 5 7.51 5.87 -4.03
CA ILE A 5 6.43 5.45 -3.16
C ILE A 5 6.54 3.94 -2.92
N ARG A 6 6.64 3.52 -1.66
CA ARG A 6 6.63 2.11 -1.26
C ARG A 6 5.20 1.63 -1.09
N LEU A 7 4.72 0.84 -2.05
CA LEU A 7 3.38 0.27 -2.07
C LEU A 7 3.41 -1.17 -1.55
N PHE A 8 2.66 -1.46 -0.49
CA PHE A 8 2.30 -2.84 -0.14
C PHE A 8 0.91 -3.17 -0.66
N GLY A 9 0.76 -4.29 -1.36
CA GLY A 9 -0.51 -4.62 -2.00
C GLY A 9 -0.89 -6.09 -1.83
N ALA A 10 -2.19 -6.34 -1.65
CA ALA A 10 -2.75 -7.67 -1.75
C ALA A 10 -2.56 -8.23 -3.17
N ILE A 11 -2.03 -9.44 -3.30
CA ILE A 11 -1.75 -10.06 -4.62
C ILE A 11 -2.99 -10.13 -5.53
N ALA A 12 -4.20 -10.23 -4.97
CA ALA A 12 -5.45 -10.32 -5.71
C ALA A 12 -5.77 -9.08 -6.56
N VAL A 13 -5.32 -7.88 -6.14
CA VAL A 13 -5.58 -6.63 -6.88
C VAL A 13 -4.47 -6.27 -7.87
N ARG A 14 -3.40 -7.07 -7.94
CA ARG A 14 -2.21 -6.78 -8.74
C ARG A 14 -2.53 -6.42 -10.21
N PRO A 15 -3.37 -7.16 -10.96
CA PRO A 15 -3.63 -6.82 -12.36
C PRO A 15 -4.25 -5.42 -12.54
N ALA A 16 -5.18 -5.05 -11.66
CA ALA A 16 -5.85 -3.75 -11.72
C ALA A 16 -4.89 -2.61 -11.33
N VAL A 17 -4.11 -2.78 -10.28
CA VAL A 17 -3.20 -1.73 -9.79
C VAL A 17 -1.99 -1.54 -10.69
N LEU A 18 -1.42 -2.60 -11.26
CA LEU A 18 -0.28 -2.49 -12.18
C LEU A 18 -0.60 -1.63 -13.41
N ALA A 19 -1.83 -1.71 -13.94
CA ALA A 19 -2.26 -0.87 -15.06
C ALA A 19 -2.32 0.62 -14.70
N LEU A 20 -2.54 0.96 -13.43
CA LEU A 20 -2.63 2.32 -12.93
C LEU A 20 -1.26 2.91 -12.58
N ILE A 21 -0.32 2.09 -12.10
CA ILE A 21 1.02 2.54 -11.70
C ILE A 21 1.73 3.24 -12.86
N SER A 22 1.78 2.64 -14.05
CA SER A 22 2.47 3.24 -15.19
C SER A 22 1.90 4.62 -15.57
N GLN A 23 0.58 4.78 -15.49
CA GLN A 23 -0.10 6.05 -15.74
C GLN A 23 0.24 7.09 -14.66
N PHE A 24 0.21 6.68 -13.39
CA PHE A 24 0.58 7.52 -12.25
C PHE A 24 2.03 8.00 -12.34
N GLU A 25 2.97 7.11 -12.64
CA GLU A 25 4.38 7.45 -12.73
C GLU A 25 4.64 8.43 -13.89
N THR A 26 4.01 8.20 -15.04
CA THR A 26 4.11 9.10 -16.20
C THR A 26 3.53 10.49 -15.91
N ALA A 27 2.38 10.55 -15.23
CA ALA A 27 1.68 11.81 -14.98
C ALA A 27 2.33 12.66 -13.88
N THR A 28 3.05 12.03 -12.94
CA THR A 28 3.51 12.71 -11.72
C THR A 28 5.03 12.76 -11.57
N GLY A 29 5.76 11.91 -12.29
CA GLY A 29 7.21 11.74 -12.13
C GLY A 29 7.63 11.02 -10.84
N PHE A 30 6.69 10.54 -10.02
CA PHE A 30 7.00 9.59 -8.95
C PHE A 30 7.22 8.19 -9.52
N THR A 31 8.01 7.37 -8.84
CA THR A 31 8.12 5.93 -9.07
C THR A 31 7.40 5.17 -7.95
N VAL A 32 6.94 3.95 -8.23
CA VAL A 32 6.26 3.10 -7.25
C VAL A 32 7.02 1.79 -7.08
N ALA A 33 7.68 1.64 -5.93
CA ALA A 33 8.29 0.38 -5.51
C ALA A 33 7.22 -0.51 -4.87
N VAL A 34 6.77 -1.53 -5.60
CA VAL A 34 5.66 -2.38 -5.16
C VAL A 34 6.12 -3.70 -4.57
N LYS A 35 5.48 -4.10 -3.48
CA LYS A 35 5.53 -5.43 -2.89
C LYS A 35 4.14 -6.06 -2.89
N TRP A 36 4.01 -7.21 -3.55
CA TRP A 36 2.76 -7.97 -3.64
C TRP A 36 2.81 -9.20 -2.74
N GLU A 37 1.85 -9.31 -1.83
CA GLU A 37 1.81 -10.40 -0.85
C GLU A 37 0.36 -10.80 -0.53
N LEU A 38 0.19 -11.88 0.22
CA LEU A 38 -1.10 -12.19 0.84
C LEU A 38 -1.41 -11.18 1.96
N ASN A 39 -2.69 -10.85 2.11
CA ASN A 39 -3.20 -9.91 3.12
C ASN A 39 -2.61 -10.15 4.55
N PRO A 40 -2.57 -11.39 5.10
CA PRO A 40 -1.97 -11.63 6.41
C PRO A 40 -0.47 -11.31 6.47
N THR A 41 0.26 -11.56 5.38
CA THR A 41 1.69 -11.26 5.28
C THR A 41 1.93 -9.75 5.23
N VAL A 42 1.14 -9.00 4.45
CA VAL A 42 1.19 -7.52 4.42
C VAL A 42 0.95 -6.94 5.81
N LYS A 43 -0.09 -7.41 6.50
CA LYS A 43 -0.41 -6.95 7.87
C LYS A 43 0.78 -7.19 8.81
N LYS A 44 1.33 -8.41 8.81
CA LYS A 44 2.48 -8.77 9.66
C LYS A 44 3.68 -7.85 9.40
N GLN A 45 4.00 -7.58 8.13
CA GLN A 45 5.12 -6.71 7.76
C GLN A 45 4.97 -5.29 8.33
N ILE A 46 3.77 -4.72 8.20
CA ILE A 46 3.45 -3.40 8.76
C ILE A 46 3.53 -3.41 10.30
N GLU A 47 3.01 -4.45 10.95
CA GLU A 47 3.08 -4.59 12.40
C GLU A 47 4.53 -4.66 12.90
N THR A 48 5.40 -5.37 12.17
CA THR A 48 6.84 -5.46 12.45
C THR A 48 7.63 -4.19 12.13
N GLY A 49 6.96 -3.15 11.59
CA GLY A 49 7.58 -1.86 11.30
C GLY A 49 8.32 -1.81 9.97
N GLU A 50 8.01 -2.70 9.02
CA GLU A 50 8.53 -2.60 7.67
C GLU A 50 8.05 -1.26 7.06
N PRO A 51 8.95 -0.40 6.58
CA PRO A 51 8.56 0.91 6.07
C PRO A 51 7.71 0.83 4.79
N PHE A 52 6.59 1.55 4.76
CA PHE A 52 5.69 1.67 3.62
C PHE A 52 5.10 3.08 3.57
N ASP A 53 4.59 3.48 2.40
CA ASP A 53 3.94 4.78 2.20
C ASP A 53 2.45 4.62 1.85
N LEU A 54 2.09 3.57 1.11
CA LEU A 54 0.73 3.23 0.71
C LEU A 54 0.48 1.74 0.86
N VAL A 55 -0.73 1.37 1.28
CA VAL A 55 -1.17 -0.02 1.36
C VAL A 55 -2.54 -0.22 0.69
N ILE A 56 -2.68 -1.29 -0.10
CA ILE A 56 -3.94 -1.70 -0.74
C ILE A 56 -4.26 -3.13 -0.30
N ILE A 57 -5.12 -3.25 0.71
CA ILE A 57 -5.52 -4.52 1.35
C ILE A 57 -7.00 -4.49 1.74
N ASN A 58 -7.52 -5.59 2.27
CA ASN A 58 -8.93 -5.68 2.67
C ASN A 58 -9.29 -4.61 3.72
N PRO A 59 -10.49 -4.00 3.66
CA PRO A 59 -10.89 -2.90 4.55
C PRO A 59 -10.80 -3.20 6.04
N ASN A 60 -11.14 -4.42 6.46
CA ASN A 60 -11.04 -4.84 7.87
C ASN A 60 -9.59 -4.79 8.38
N LEU A 61 -8.60 -5.11 7.55
CA LEU A 61 -7.19 -5.05 7.95
C LEU A 61 -6.68 -3.60 8.01
N VAL A 62 -7.18 -2.72 7.15
CA VAL A 62 -6.90 -1.28 7.25
C VAL A 62 -7.43 -0.73 8.57
N GLN A 63 -8.63 -1.14 8.99
CA GLN A 63 -9.21 -0.76 10.28
C GLN A 63 -8.35 -1.25 11.45
N ASP A 64 -7.95 -2.53 11.44
CA ASP A 64 -7.06 -3.10 12.47
C ASP A 64 -5.75 -2.29 12.60
N LEU A 65 -5.07 -2.05 11.46
CA LEU A 65 -3.79 -1.34 11.44
C LEU A 65 -3.94 0.14 11.81
N THR A 66 -5.10 0.74 11.52
CA THR A 66 -5.43 2.11 11.97
C THR A 66 -5.62 2.15 13.49
N ALA A 67 -6.33 1.17 14.07
CA ALA A 67 -6.51 1.06 15.52
C ALA A 67 -5.17 0.86 16.25
N LEU A 68 -4.21 0.18 15.62
CA LEU A 68 -2.83 0.01 16.12
C LEU A 68 -1.93 1.24 15.87
N GLY A 69 -2.44 2.31 15.25
CA GLY A 69 -1.66 3.51 14.92
C GLY A 69 -0.60 3.31 13.84
N LYS A 70 -0.67 2.21 13.08
CA LYS A 70 0.25 1.90 11.98
C LYS A 70 -0.16 2.56 10.66
N ILE A 71 -1.45 2.87 10.51
CA ILE A 71 -2.01 3.64 9.40
C ILE A 71 -2.63 4.92 9.95
N LYS A 72 -2.47 6.03 9.22
CA LYS A 72 -3.07 7.31 9.57
C LYS A 72 -4.60 7.22 9.46
N ALA A 73 -5.31 7.50 10.54
CA ALA A 73 -6.77 7.54 10.52
C ALA A 73 -7.30 8.54 9.48
N GLY A 74 -8.29 8.11 8.69
CA GLY A 74 -8.92 8.92 7.64
C GLY A 74 -8.13 9.01 6.34
N SER A 75 -7.04 8.26 6.17
CA SER A 75 -6.29 8.22 4.90
C SER A 75 -6.82 7.19 3.90
N GLN A 76 -7.82 6.39 4.28
CA GLN A 76 -8.45 5.42 3.38
C GLN A 76 -9.34 6.10 2.33
N VAL A 77 -9.37 5.55 1.12
CA VAL A 77 -10.21 6.01 0.01
C VAL A 77 -11.18 4.88 -0.35
N ALA A 78 -12.45 5.24 -0.60
CA ALA A 78 -13.54 4.33 -0.96
C ALA A 78 -13.69 4.20 -2.48
#